data_AF-V7HCA7-F1
#
_entry.id   AF-V7HCA7-F1
#
_cell.length_a   1.000
_cell.length_b   1.000
_cell.length_c   1.000
_cell.angle_alpha   90.00
_cell.angle_beta   90.00
_cell.angle_gamma   90.00
#
_symmetry.space_group_name_H-M   'P 1'
#
loop_
_entity.id
_entity.type
_entity.pdbx_description
1 polymer ?
#
loop_
_entity_poly.entity_id
_entity_poly.type
_entity_poly.pdbx_seq_one_letter_code
_entity_poly.pdbx_strand_id
1 'polypeptide(L)'
;AKGKYVAAIEAKSVSEIAADDTLREFAVAAGGAAFKLNCVQCHGSGAQGSKGFPNLNDDDWLWGGKADQIQQTITHGIRFASDPDTRLSEMPAFGDIITADQIKQVSAYIASLSQTVSDQVLVAPGAKVFAENCVACHGDNAKGNKELGAPDLTDAIWLYGSGEAAIAAQVTAPKHGVMPAWGARLGEIKVKELAVYIHSLGGGE
;
A
#
# COMPACT_ATOMS: atom_id res chain seq x y z
N ALA A 1 8.37 -12.55 33.49
CA ALA A 1 7.37 -12.84 32.44
C ALA A 1 7.72 -12.16 31.12
N LYS A 2 7.74 -10.81 31.05
CA LYS A 2 8.01 -10.03 29.81
C LYS A 2 9.24 -10.48 29.00
N GLY A 3 10.38 -10.72 29.64
CA GLY A 3 11.61 -11.14 28.94
C GLY A 3 11.48 -12.48 28.19
N LYS A 4 10.62 -13.41 28.65
CA LYS A 4 10.39 -14.68 27.97
C LYS A 4 9.62 -14.49 26.66
N TYR A 5 8.65 -13.58 26.63
CA TYR A 5 7.89 -13.26 25.42
C TYR A 5 8.74 -12.55 24.37
N VAL A 6 9.60 -11.62 24.81
CA VAL A 6 10.55 -10.94 23.92
C VAL A 6 11.51 -11.93 23.25
N ALA A 7 12.10 -12.85 24.03
CA ALA A 7 12.96 -13.89 23.48
C ALA A 7 12.21 -14.83 22.51
N ALA A 8 10.94 -15.14 22.80
CA ALA A 8 10.12 -15.95 21.90
C ALA A 8 9.79 -15.25 20.58
N ILE A 9 9.52 -13.94 20.61
CA ILE A 9 9.31 -13.12 19.40
C ILE A 9 10.59 -13.03 18.57
N GLU A 10 11.74 -12.88 19.22
CA GLU A 10 13.02 -12.88 18.53
C GLU A 10 13.26 -14.20 17.78
N ALA A 11 13.01 -15.34 18.43
CA ALA A 11 13.28 -16.65 17.88
C ALA A 11 12.28 -17.15 16.82
N LYS A 12 11.05 -16.65 16.81
CA LYS A 12 9.97 -17.10 15.91
C LYS A 12 9.79 -16.17 14.71
N SER A 13 9.26 -16.70 13.62
CA SER A 13 8.75 -15.92 12.49
C SER A 13 7.47 -15.17 12.86
N VAL A 14 7.13 -14.11 12.12
CA VAL A 14 5.87 -13.36 12.33
C VAL A 14 4.63 -14.23 12.17
N SER A 15 4.66 -15.21 11.26
CA SER A 15 3.56 -16.16 11.07
C SER A 15 3.40 -17.09 12.28
N GLU A 16 4.50 -17.58 12.86
CA GLU A 16 4.46 -18.41 14.09
C GLU A 16 4.01 -17.60 15.31
N ILE A 17 4.37 -16.32 15.39
CA ILE A 17 3.90 -15.41 16.44
C ILE A 17 2.39 -15.16 16.28
N ALA A 18 1.93 -14.90 15.05
CA ALA A 18 0.52 -14.68 14.76
C ALA A 18 -0.34 -15.94 15.01
N ALA A 19 0.21 -17.13 14.80
CA ALA A 19 -0.51 -18.40 15.05
C ALA A 19 -0.60 -18.79 16.54
N ASP A 20 0.20 -18.20 17.42
CA ASP A 20 0.23 -18.49 18.86
C ASP A 20 -0.55 -17.42 19.62
N ASP A 21 -1.71 -17.77 20.19
CA ASP A 21 -2.61 -16.79 20.83
C ASP A 21 -1.93 -15.92 21.90
N THR A 22 -1.09 -16.53 22.74
CA THR A 22 -0.42 -15.81 23.82
C THR A 22 0.65 -14.86 23.28
N LEU A 23 1.42 -15.32 22.28
CA LEU A 23 2.43 -14.46 21.64
C LEU A 23 1.79 -13.37 20.78
N ARG A 24 0.70 -13.68 20.08
CA ARG A 24 -0.08 -12.74 19.28
C ARG A 24 -0.63 -11.63 20.16
N GLU A 25 -1.29 -11.94 21.28
CA GLU A 25 -1.80 -10.93 22.22
C GLU A 25 -0.69 -10.00 22.73
N PHE A 26 0.45 -10.58 23.12
CA PHE A 26 1.60 -9.80 23.57
C PHE A 26 2.15 -8.91 22.45
N ALA A 27 2.32 -9.46 21.24
CA ALA A 27 2.85 -8.76 20.08
C ALA A 27 1.90 -7.63 19.62
N VAL A 28 0.60 -7.87 19.59
CA VAL A 28 -0.44 -6.86 19.27
C VAL A 28 -0.39 -5.70 20.27
N ALA A 29 -0.30 -5.99 21.57
CA ALA A 29 -0.23 -4.94 22.59
C ALA A 29 1.06 -4.10 22.46
N ALA A 30 2.21 -4.75 22.26
CA ALA A 30 3.49 -4.09 22.11
C ALA A 30 3.61 -3.32 20.77
N GLY A 31 3.12 -3.91 19.69
CA GLY A 31 3.05 -3.33 18.35
C GLY A 31 2.10 -2.14 18.28
N GLY A 32 0.94 -2.22 18.93
CA GLY A 32 0.01 -1.09 19.02
C GLY A 32 0.59 0.12 19.77
N ALA A 33 1.39 -0.11 20.81
CA ALA A 33 2.14 0.96 21.48
C ALA A 33 3.21 1.56 20.55
N ALA A 34 3.93 0.71 19.81
CA ALA A 34 4.94 1.14 18.84
C ALA A 34 4.33 1.95 17.69
N PHE A 35 3.17 1.53 17.19
CA PHE A 35 2.44 2.18 16.10
C PHE A 35 2.04 3.60 16.51
N LYS A 36 1.51 3.76 17.73
CA LYS A 36 1.16 5.07 18.31
C LYS A 36 2.33 6.05 18.40
N LEU A 37 3.54 5.55 18.61
CA LEU A 37 4.73 6.41 18.70
C LEU A 37 5.27 6.79 17.32
N ASN A 38 5.21 5.88 16.35
CA ASN A 38 6.04 5.97 15.13
C ASN A 38 5.26 6.08 13.81
N CYS A 39 4.02 5.59 13.76
CA CYS A 39 3.30 5.35 12.50
C CYS A 39 2.06 6.24 12.33
N VAL A 40 1.42 6.66 13.43
CA VAL A 40 0.15 7.41 13.41
C VAL A 40 0.24 8.76 12.73
N GLN A 41 1.42 9.35 12.65
CA GLN A 41 1.65 10.65 12.01
C GLN A 41 1.39 10.59 10.49
N CYS A 42 1.49 9.39 9.90
CA CYS A 42 1.25 9.15 8.48
C CYS A 42 -0.02 8.32 8.26
N HIS A 43 -0.15 7.22 9.00
CA HIS A 43 -1.23 6.25 8.80
C HIS A 43 -2.47 6.51 9.68
N GLY A 44 -2.47 7.56 10.49
CA GLY A 44 -3.60 7.89 11.37
C GLY A 44 -3.66 7.04 12.64
N SER A 45 -4.39 7.53 13.65
CA SER A 45 -4.48 6.90 14.97
C SER A 45 -5.21 5.56 14.99
N GLY A 46 -6.15 5.36 14.05
CA GLY A 46 -6.85 4.11 13.81
C GLY A 46 -6.28 3.33 12.63
N ALA A 47 -5.10 3.69 12.14
CA ALA A 47 -4.48 3.13 10.94
C ALA A 47 -5.27 3.34 9.63
N GLN A 48 -6.23 4.27 9.63
CA GLN A 48 -7.14 4.55 8.52
C GLN A 48 -6.50 5.26 7.32
N GLY A 49 -5.23 5.63 7.42
CA GLY A 49 -4.53 6.38 6.39
C GLY A 49 -4.98 7.84 6.27
N SER A 50 -4.54 8.46 5.19
CA SER A 50 -4.96 9.79 4.73
C SER A 50 -4.55 9.97 3.27
N LYS A 51 -4.83 11.12 2.64
CA LYS A 51 -4.42 11.34 1.25
C LYS A 51 -2.90 11.15 1.09
N GLY A 52 -2.50 10.19 0.24
CA GLY A 52 -1.12 9.80 0.00
C GLY A 52 -0.55 8.76 0.97
N PHE A 53 -1.31 8.34 1.99
CA PHE A 53 -0.92 7.36 2.98
C PHE A 53 -1.95 6.22 3.04
N PRO A 54 -1.55 4.96 2.77
CA PRO A 54 -2.47 3.83 2.73
C PRO A 54 -3.25 3.66 4.04
N ASN A 55 -4.49 3.22 3.88
CA ASN A 55 -5.23 2.58 4.96
C ASN A 55 -4.57 1.23 5.26
N LEU A 56 -4.41 0.91 6.54
CA LEU A 56 -3.79 -0.33 7.02
C LEU A 56 -4.78 -1.17 7.86
N ASN A 57 -6.06 -0.77 7.90
CA ASN A 57 -7.13 -1.48 8.59
C ASN A 57 -8.22 -2.02 7.65
N ASP A 58 -7.95 -2.03 6.35
CA ASP A 58 -8.76 -2.68 5.33
C ASP A 58 -7.99 -3.85 4.68
N ASP A 59 -8.63 -4.47 3.69
CA ASP A 59 -8.14 -5.67 3.01
C ASP A 59 -7.40 -5.34 1.69
N ASP A 60 -7.21 -4.04 1.36
CA ASP A 60 -6.50 -3.61 0.15
C ASP A 60 -5.00 -3.35 0.41
N TRP A 61 -4.17 -4.26 -0.08
CA TRP A 61 -2.73 -4.25 0.14
C TRP A 61 -1.94 -4.08 -1.14
N LEU A 62 -1.25 -2.94 -1.26
CA LEU A 62 -0.37 -2.64 -2.40
C LEU A 62 0.75 -3.69 -2.56
N TRP A 63 1.35 -4.14 -1.46
CA TRP A 63 2.51 -5.05 -1.45
C TRP A 63 2.21 -6.41 -0.79
N GLY A 64 0.92 -6.77 -0.71
CA GLY A 64 0.43 -7.97 -0.04
C GLY A 64 0.20 -7.82 1.47
N GLY A 65 -0.81 -8.53 1.98
CA GLY A 65 -1.32 -8.38 3.35
C GLY A 65 -0.82 -9.43 4.35
N LYS A 66 -0.04 -10.42 3.91
CA LYS A 66 0.46 -11.46 4.82
C LYS A 66 1.46 -10.88 5.82
N ALA A 67 1.51 -11.47 7.02
CA ALA A 67 2.34 -10.95 8.11
C ALA A 67 3.84 -10.78 7.74
N ASP A 68 4.39 -11.68 6.92
CA ASP A 68 5.75 -11.62 6.39
C ASP A 68 5.94 -10.50 5.36
N GLN A 69 4.95 -10.27 4.49
CA GLN A 69 4.96 -9.18 3.52
C GLN A 69 4.92 -7.81 4.22
N ILE A 70 4.05 -7.69 5.24
CA ILE A 70 3.97 -6.52 6.11
C ILE A 70 5.31 -6.31 6.84
N GLN A 71 5.88 -7.36 7.43
CA GLN A 71 7.19 -7.29 8.09
C GLN A 71 8.26 -6.77 7.13
N GLN A 72 8.35 -7.31 5.91
CA GLN A 72 9.32 -6.84 4.91
C GLN A 72 9.10 -5.36 4.57
N THR A 73 7.86 -4.89 4.45
CA THR A 73 7.54 -3.47 4.21
C THR A 73 8.06 -2.59 5.35
N ILE A 74 7.84 -3.01 6.59
CA ILE A 74 8.26 -2.23 7.76
C ILE A 74 9.78 -2.25 7.91
N THR A 75 10.42 -3.39 7.66
CA THR A 75 11.88 -3.53 7.78
C THR A 75 12.59 -2.61 6.79
N HIS A 76 12.24 -2.69 5.50
CA HIS A 76 13.02 -2.09 4.41
C HIS A 76 12.37 -0.86 3.77
N GLY A 77 11.12 -0.57 4.12
CA GLY A 77 10.39 0.55 3.55
C GLY A 77 9.96 0.37 2.10
N ILE A 78 9.49 1.47 1.52
CA ILE A 78 9.09 1.59 0.11
C ILE A 78 9.74 2.87 -0.42
N ARG A 79 10.48 2.76 -1.54
CA ARG A 79 11.22 3.87 -2.16
C ARG A 79 12.13 4.60 -1.17
N PHE A 80 12.70 3.86 -0.22
CA PHE A 80 13.61 4.42 0.77
C PHE A 80 15.06 4.20 0.32
N ALA A 81 15.62 5.19 -0.39
CA ALA A 81 16.92 5.09 -1.07
C ALA A 81 18.11 4.67 -0.17
N SER A 82 18.00 4.82 1.15
CA SER A 82 19.03 4.42 2.10
C SER A 82 19.02 2.92 2.45
N ASP A 83 18.00 2.16 2.02
CA ASP A 83 17.89 0.72 2.23
C ASP A 83 17.90 -0.01 0.87
N PRO A 84 18.89 -0.88 0.59
CA PRO A 84 19.03 -1.54 -0.70
C PRO A 84 17.94 -2.59 -0.98
N ASP A 85 17.28 -3.08 0.07
CA ASP A 85 16.23 -4.10 -0.01
C ASP A 85 14.82 -3.46 0.01
N THR A 86 14.75 -2.12 -0.09
CA THR A 86 13.50 -1.38 -0.16
C THR A 86 12.67 -1.79 -1.37
N ARG A 87 11.35 -1.84 -1.22
CA ARG A 87 10.49 -2.11 -2.38
C ARG A 87 10.42 -0.87 -3.27
N LEU A 88 10.55 -1.09 -4.58
CA LEU A 88 10.59 -0.04 -5.58
C LEU A 88 9.49 -0.24 -6.60
N SER A 89 8.77 0.84 -6.86
CA SER A 89 7.78 0.94 -7.93
C SER A 89 7.57 2.40 -8.24
N GLU A 90 7.61 2.76 -9.50
CA GLU A 90 7.38 4.14 -9.94
C GLU A 90 6.44 4.11 -11.13
N MET A 91 5.31 4.79 -10.98
CA MET A 91 4.46 5.11 -12.11
C MET A 91 5.19 6.16 -12.97
N PRO A 92 5.39 5.95 -14.28
CA PRO A 92 5.97 6.94 -15.17
C PRO A 92 5.10 8.20 -15.27
N ALA A 93 5.72 9.35 -15.52
CA ALA A 93 4.99 10.57 -15.86
C ALA A 93 4.45 10.48 -17.29
N PHE A 94 3.21 10.00 -17.44
CA PHE A 94 2.60 9.81 -18.76
C PHE A 94 2.28 11.14 -19.48
N GLY A 95 2.37 12.28 -18.77
CA GLY A 95 2.32 13.62 -19.38
C GLY A 95 3.36 13.85 -20.48
N ASP A 96 4.49 13.15 -20.41
CA ASP A 96 5.57 13.23 -21.40
C ASP A 96 5.50 12.11 -22.46
N ILE A 97 4.54 11.18 -22.33
CA ILE A 97 4.44 9.95 -23.13
C ILE A 97 3.20 9.96 -24.03
N ILE A 98 2.07 10.43 -23.51
CA ILE A 98 0.78 10.45 -24.22
C ILE A 98 0.18 11.86 -24.21
N THR A 99 -0.76 12.12 -25.12
CA THR A 99 -1.37 13.43 -25.26
C THR A 99 -2.34 13.76 -24.12
N ALA A 100 -2.62 15.04 -23.90
CA ALA A 100 -3.61 15.48 -22.91
C ALA A 100 -5.01 14.87 -23.14
N ASP A 101 -5.41 14.68 -24.41
CA ASP A 101 -6.67 14.02 -24.75
C ASP A 101 -6.67 12.54 -24.36
N GLN A 102 -5.55 11.84 -24.58
CA GLN A 102 -5.39 10.44 -24.14
C GLN A 102 -5.41 10.33 -22.61
N ILE A 103 -4.81 11.29 -21.89
CA ILE A 103 -4.87 11.36 -20.42
C ILE A 103 -6.32 11.53 -19.97
N LYS A 104 -7.08 12.44 -20.59
CA LYS A 104 -8.49 12.63 -20.28
C LYS A 104 -9.30 11.35 -20.52
N GLN A 105 -9.05 10.67 -21.64
CA GLN A 105 -9.70 9.41 -22.00
C GLN A 105 -9.40 8.31 -20.99
N VAL A 106 -8.12 8.04 -20.70
CA VAL A 106 -7.75 6.97 -19.76
C VAL A 106 -8.25 7.27 -18.34
N SER A 107 -8.27 8.55 -17.95
CA SER A 107 -8.80 8.95 -16.64
C SER A 107 -10.29 8.72 -16.52
N ALA A 108 -11.05 8.99 -17.59
CA ALA A 108 -12.48 8.67 -17.66
C ALA A 108 -12.70 7.15 -17.60
N TYR A 109 -11.93 6.37 -18.37
CA TYR A 109 -12.04 4.90 -18.30
C TYR A 109 -11.77 4.36 -16.90
N ILE A 110 -10.67 4.76 -16.26
CA ILE A 110 -10.33 4.34 -14.89
C ILE A 110 -11.43 4.76 -13.91
N ALA A 111 -11.90 6.01 -13.98
CA ALA A 111 -12.98 6.48 -13.11
C ALA A 111 -14.27 5.65 -13.30
N SER A 112 -14.57 5.23 -14.54
CA SER A 112 -15.77 4.43 -14.84
C SER A 112 -15.78 3.03 -14.20
N LEU A 113 -14.63 2.55 -13.72
CA LEU A 113 -14.52 1.24 -13.08
C LEU A 113 -15.15 1.21 -11.69
N SER A 114 -15.15 2.33 -10.96
CA SER A 114 -15.68 2.42 -9.59
C SER A 114 -16.71 3.54 -9.40
N GLN A 115 -16.84 4.47 -10.36
CA GLN A 115 -17.66 5.67 -10.23
C GLN A 115 -18.38 6.04 -11.55
N THR A 116 -19.38 6.91 -11.45
CA THR A 116 -19.99 7.53 -12.63
C THR A 116 -19.07 8.60 -13.20
N VAL A 117 -18.87 8.58 -14.52
CA VAL A 117 -18.06 9.57 -15.25
C VAL A 117 -18.89 10.72 -15.81
N SER A 118 -18.23 11.85 -16.06
CA SER A 118 -18.87 13.03 -16.62
C SER A 118 -19.18 12.88 -18.12
N ASP A 119 -18.33 12.18 -18.88
CA ASP A 119 -18.47 11.99 -20.32
C ASP A 119 -18.19 10.54 -20.74
N GLN A 120 -19.27 9.79 -21.00
CA GLN A 120 -19.21 8.38 -21.40
C GLN A 120 -18.52 8.17 -22.76
N VAL A 121 -18.45 9.18 -23.63
CA VAL A 121 -17.82 9.06 -24.95
C VAL A 121 -16.30 8.84 -24.81
N LEU A 122 -15.71 9.26 -23.70
CA LEU A 122 -14.28 9.12 -23.43
C LEU A 122 -13.86 7.73 -22.96
N VAL A 123 -14.80 6.93 -22.45
CA VAL A 123 -14.51 5.64 -21.81
C VAL A 123 -13.97 4.62 -22.81
N ALA A 124 -14.60 4.46 -23.98
CA ALA A 124 -14.16 3.48 -24.97
C ALA A 124 -12.76 3.79 -25.56
N PRO A 125 -12.44 5.04 -25.96
CA PRO A 125 -11.06 5.42 -26.29
C PRO A 125 -10.09 5.22 -25.11
N GLY A 126 -10.52 5.55 -23.88
CA GLY A 126 -9.72 5.40 -22.67
C GLY A 126 -9.33 3.97 -22.36
N ALA A 127 -10.24 3.02 -22.58
CA ALA A 127 -9.95 1.58 -22.45
C ALA A 127 -8.82 1.15 -23.38
N LYS A 128 -8.76 1.73 -24.59
CA LYS A 128 -7.68 1.45 -25.55
C LYS A 128 -6.34 2.01 -25.06
N VAL A 129 -6.33 3.25 -24.57
CA VAL A 129 -5.12 3.85 -23.98
C VAL A 129 -4.64 3.04 -22.78
N PHE A 130 -5.56 2.58 -21.93
CA PHE A 130 -5.26 1.72 -20.79
C PHE A 130 -4.60 0.41 -21.21
N ALA A 131 -5.18 -0.28 -22.20
CA ALA A 131 -4.64 -1.53 -22.75
C ALA A 131 -3.23 -1.35 -23.35
N GLU A 132 -2.95 -0.20 -23.95
CA GLU A 132 -1.65 0.08 -24.58
C GLU A 132 -0.55 0.47 -23.57
N ASN A 133 -0.91 1.06 -22.42
CA ASN A 133 0.06 1.76 -21.55
C ASN A 133 0.05 1.32 -20.07
N CYS A 134 -1.08 0.83 -19.55
CA CYS A 134 -1.31 0.70 -18.12
C CYS A 134 -1.35 -0.75 -17.63
N VAL A 135 -1.80 -1.68 -18.48
CA VAL A 135 -2.00 -3.10 -18.13
C VAL A 135 -0.72 -3.80 -17.70
N ALA A 136 0.44 -3.34 -18.17
CA ALA A 136 1.74 -3.91 -17.80
C ALA A 136 1.99 -3.90 -16.29
N CYS A 137 1.42 -2.91 -15.58
CA CYS A 137 1.53 -2.80 -14.13
C CYS A 137 0.20 -3.05 -13.41
N HIS A 138 -0.92 -2.57 -13.97
CA HIS A 138 -2.22 -2.65 -13.29
C HIS A 138 -3.08 -3.85 -13.71
N GLY A 139 -2.62 -4.66 -14.66
CA GLY A 139 -3.36 -5.81 -15.20
C GLY A 139 -4.51 -5.42 -16.12
N ASP A 140 -4.97 -6.38 -16.94
CA ASP A 140 -6.05 -6.17 -17.91
C ASP A 140 -7.39 -5.84 -17.26
N ASN A 141 -7.61 -6.32 -16.03
CA ASN A 141 -8.80 -6.06 -15.24
C ASN A 141 -8.62 -4.87 -14.26
N ALA A 142 -7.51 -4.13 -14.37
CA ALA A 142 -7.16 -3.00 -13.53
C ALA A 142 -7.10 -3.32 -12.02
N LYS A 143 -6.93 -4.59 -11.64
CA LYS A 143 -6.84 -5.05 -10.25
C LYS A 143 -5.49 -4.81 -9.59
N GLY A 144 -4.55 -4.21 -10.30
CA GLY A 144 -3.22 -3.95 -9.77
C GLY A 144 -2.31 -5.17 -9.82
N ASN A 145 -1.12 -5.00 -9.27
CA ASN A 145 -0.13 -6.06 -9.14
C ASN A 145 0.65 -5.87 -7.84
N LYS A 146 0.46 -6.82 -6.91
CA LYS A 146 1.08 -6.80 -5.58
C LYS A 146 2.62 -6.93 -5.62
N GLU A 147 3.16 -7.58 -6.65
CA GLU A 147 4.61 -7.70 -6.84
C GLU A 147 5.24 -6.37 -7.25
N LEU A 148 4.44 -5.48 -7.85
CA LEU A 148 4.87 -4.15 -8.29
C LEU A 148 4.34 -3.04 -7.39
N GLY A 149 3.59 -3.33 -6.33
CA GLY A 149 2.96 -2.27 -5.54
C GLY A 149 1.90 -1.47 -6.28
N ALA A 150 1.40 -1.99 -7.42
CA ALA A 150 0.45 -1.29 -8.27
C ALA A 150 -0.97 -1.46 -7.69
N PRO A 151 -1.67 -0.36 -7.36
CA PRO A 151 -2.99 -0.42 -6.72
C PRO A 151 -4.08 -1.01 -7.62
N ASP A 152 -5.11 -1.57 -6.97
CA ASP A 152 -6.40 -1.87 -7.60
C ASP A 152 -7.10 -0.54 -7.97
N LEU A 153 -7.31 -0.32 -9.26
CA LEU A 153 -7.95 0.89 -9.78
C LEU A 153 -9.49 0.77 -9.83
N THR A 154 -10.02 -0.39 -9.48
CA THR A 154 -11.47 -0.65 -9.38
C THR A 154 -12.00 -0.42 -7.97
N ASP A 155 -11.13 -0.13 -7.01
CA ASP A 155 -11.54 0.17 -5.63
C ASP A 155 -12.25 1.53 -5.53
N ALA A 156 -13.11 1.65 -4.52
CA ALA A 156 -13.72 2.88 -4.07
C ALA A 156 -12.75 3.74 -3.24
N ILE A 157 -11.73 3.15 -2.62
CA ILE A 157 -10.74 3.84 -1.80
C ILE A 157 -9.55 4.27 -2.67
N TRP A 158 -9.34 5.59 -2.78
CA TRP A 158 -8.28 6.16 -3.62
C TRP A 158 -7.16 6.77 -2.78
N LEU A 159 -5.93 6.29 -2.98
CA LEU A 159 -4.75 6.80 -2.26
C LEU A 159 -4.48 8.28 -2.55
N TYR A 160 -4.56 8.70 -3.81
CA TYR A 160 -4.23 10.08 -4.25
C TYR A 160 -5.46 10.96 -4.54
N GLY A 161 -6.65 10.48 -4.18
CA GLY A 161 -7.94 11.15 -4.42
C GLY A 161 -8.74 10.50 -5.54
N SER A 162 -10.06 10.64 -5.47
CA SER A 162 -11.01 10.06 -6.43
C SER A 162 -11.38 11.06 -7.53
N GLY A 163 -11.94 10.51 -8.62
CA GLY A 163 -12.50 11.27 -9.73
C GLY A 163 -11.51 11.56 -10.86
N GLU A 164 -12.06 11.89 -12.03
CA GLU A 164 -11.32 12.03 -13.29
C GLU A 164 -10.15 13.03 -13.20
N ALA A 165 -10.33 14.14 -12.49
CA ALA A 165 -9.28 15.15 -12.32
C ALA A 165 -8.10 14.67 -11.45
N ALA A 166 -8.39 13.91 -10.38
CA ALA A 166 -7.34 13.38 -9.51
C ALA A 166 -6.56 12.28 -10.23
N ILE A 167 -7.26 11.41 -10.97
CA ILE A 167 -6.65 10.38 -11.80
C ILE A 167 -5.78 11.02 -12.89
N ALA A 168 -6.30 12.02 -13.60
CA ALA A 168 -5.55 12.73 -14.64
C ALA A 168 -4.28 13.39 -14.08
N ALA A 169 -4.35 13.99 -12.89
CA ALA A 169 -3.18 14.56 -12.23
C ALA A 169 -2.12 13.50 -11.90
N GLN A 170 -2.54 12.33 -11.37
CA GLN A 170 -1.63 11.24 -11.06
C GLN A 170 -1.03 10.59 -12.32
N VAL A 171 -1.80 10.45 -13.40
CA VAL A 171 -1.29 9.96 -14.70
C VAL A 171 -0.29 10.95 -15.30
N THR A 172 -0.60 12.24 -15.25
CA THR A 172 0.24 13.29 -15.86
C THR A 172 1.57 13.42 -15.14
N ALA A 173 1.53 13.60 -13.81
CA ALA A 173 2.67 13.92 -12.98
C ALA A 173 2.54 13.19 -11.62
N PRO A 174 2.85 11.87 -11.59
CA PRO A 174 2.57 11.03 -10.45
C PRO A 174 3.30 11.51 -9.19
N LYS A 175 2.62 11.40 -8.06
CA LYS A 175 3.25 11.47 -6.74
C LYS A 175 3.55 10.07 -6.26
N HIS A 176 4.77 9.86 -5.76
CA HIS A 176 5.19 8.60 -5.17
C HIS A 176 5.44 8.80 -3.68
N GLY A 177 4.64 8.15 -2.84
CA GLY A 177 4.83 8.17 -1.39
C GLY A 177 6.06 7.37 -0.98
N VAL A 178 6.74 7.76 0.08
CA VAL A 178 7.86 6.99 0.65
C VAL A 178 7.41 6.43 2.00
N MET A 179 7.70 5.15 2.22
CA MET A 179 7.57 4.52 3.54
C MET A 179 8.99 4.30 4.06
N PRO A 180 9.44 4.98 5.13
CA PRO A 180 10.80 4.84 5.63
C PRO A 180 11.09 3.43 6.12
N ALA A 181 12.33 2.94 5.94
CA ALA A 181 12.76 1.69 6.57
C ALA A 181 12.84 1.84 8.10
N TRP A 182 12.24 0.91 8.84
CA TRP A 182 12.23 0.92 10.31
C TRP A 182 13.11 -0.16 10.93
N GLY A 183 13.63 -1.10 10.15
CA GLY A 183 14.47 -2.21 10.62
C GLY A 183 15.64 -1.74 11.47
N ALA A 184 16.49 -0.88 10.91
CA ALA A 184 17.66 -0.33 11.61
C ALA A 184 17.30 0.54 12.81
N ARG A 185 16.14 1.23 12.78
CA ARG A 185 15.73 2.19 13.81
C ARG A 185 15.06 1.52 15.02
N LEU A 186 14.22 0.53 14.78
CA LEU A 186 13.39 -0.11 15.80
C LEU A 186 13.90 -1.48 16.22
N GLY A 187 14.71 -2.14 15.37
CA GLY A 187 15.16 -3.50 15.56
C GLY A 187 14.10 -4.55 15.22
N GLU A 188 14.57 -5.77 14.97
CA GLU A 188 13.75 -6.87 14.44
C GLU A 188 12.53 -7.19 15.31
N ILE A 189 12.70 -7.29 16.63
CA ILE A 189 11.62 -7.61 17.57
C ILE A 189 10.46 -6.63 17.44
N LYS A 190 10.77 -5.32 17.38
CA LYS A 190 9.76 -4.27 17.29
C LYS A 190 9.06 -4.29 15.93
N VAL A 191 9.79 -4.60 14.87
CA VAL A 191 9.21 -4.76 13.52
C VAL A 191 8.28 -5.97 13.47
N LYS A 192 8.64 -7.10 14.08
CA LYS A 192 7.75 -8.27 14.19
C LYS A 192 6.47 -7.93 14.96
N GLU A 193 6.59 -7.25 16.10
CA GLU A 193 5.44 -6.80 16.88
C GLU A 193 4.53 -5.86 16.08
N LEU A 194 5.09 -4.91 15.33
CA LEU A 194 4.35 -4.01 14.45
C LEU A 194 3.64 -4.78 13.32
N ALA A 195 4.31 -5.74 12.69
CA ALA A 195 3.74 -6.53 11.61
C ALA A 195 2.53 -7.34 12.09
N VAL A 196 2.64 -8.00 13.25
CA VAL A 196 1.53 -8.74 13.86
C VAL A 196 0.39 -7.80 14.27
N TYR A 197 0.71 -6.63 14.83
CA TYR A 197 -0.31 -5.63 15.17
C TYR A 197 -1.07 -5.15 13.92
N ILE A 198 -0.36 -4.75 12.86
CA ILE A 198 -0.99 -4.25 11.63
C ILE A 198 -1.83 -5.34 10.97
N HIS A 199 -1.32 -6.56 10.86
CA HIS A 199 -2.08 -7.70 10.35
C HIS A 199 -3.35 -7.98 11.16
N SER A 200 -3.37 -7.66 12.47
CA SER A 200 -4.55 -7.84 13.31
C SER A 200 -5.66 -6.81 13.06
N LEU A 201 -5.39 -5.71 12.34
CA LEU A 201 -6.37 -4.64 12.09
C LEU A 201 -7.30 -4.93 10.91
N GLY A 202 -6.80 -5.62 9.88
CA GLY A 202 -7.48 -5.82 8.59
C GLY A 202 -7.22 -7.21 7.98
N GLY A 203 -7.14 -8.25 8.82
CA GLY A 203 -7.31 -9.65 8.37
C GLY A 203 -6.18 -10.32 7.54
N GLY A 204 -5.36 -9.57 6.82
CA GLY A 204 -4.31 -10.14 5.96
C GLY A 204 -4.77 -10.64 4.58
N GLU A 205 -5.86 -10.06 4.06
CA GLU A 205 -6.68 -10.40 2.87
C GLU A 205 -8.04 -11.05 3.17
#